data_AF-A0A445EF24-F1
#
_entry.id   AF-A0A445EF24-F1
#
_cell.length_a   1.000
_cell.length_b   1.000
_cell.length_c   1.000
_cell.angle_alpha   90.00
_cell.angle_beta   90.00
_cell.angle_gamma   90.00
#
_symmetry.space_group_name_H-M   'P 1'
#
loop_
_entity.id
_entity.type
_entity.pdbx_description
1 polymer ?
#
loop_
_entity_poly.entity_id
_entity_poly.type
_entity_poly.pdbx_seq_one_letter_code
_entity_poly.pdbx_strand_id
1 'polypeptide(L)'
;MVIFQINSEKKEGKKKSCQFQALVDQDPGLVGNLLVERLVGAHVELISKEEYGRIGSVTLTNVLKEKLIKEGRKPYIIPVGGSNSLGTWSQIQAVDPAKGLGYALNTSEELNFVREIAAATGVVLDPVYSGKAAYGLLKDMSENSKKWEGRKILFIHTGGLLGLYDKVDQMASLVGNWRRMDVAESVPRQDGIGKMF
;
A
#
# COMPACT_ATOMS: atom_id res chain seq x y z
N MET A 1 -7.49 4.75 6.31
CA MET A 1 -6.48 4.99 5.26
C MET A 1 -5.18 5.42 5.93
N VAL A 2 -4.06 4.71 5.79
CA VAL A 2 -2.77 5.16 6.35
C VAL A 2 -2.26 6.28 5.47
N ILE A 3 -2.05 7.44 6.08
CA ILE A 3 -1.77 8.68 5.38
C ILE A 3 -0.27 8.79 5.15
N PHE A 4 0.55 8.65 6.20
CA PHE A 4 2.01 8.75 6.11
C PHE A 4 2.70 7.98 7.24
N GLN A 5 4.00 7.77 7.07
CA GLN A 5 4.85 6.98 7.96
C GLN A 5 6.03 7.81 8.46
N ILE A 6 6.35 7.72 9.75
CA ILE A 6 7.57 8.28 10.33
C ILE A 6 8.35 7.16 11.00
N ASN A 7 9.55 6.90 10.50
CA ASN A 7 10.49 6.01 11.15
C ASN A 7 11.34 6.82 12.13
N SER A 8 11.63 6.30 13.32
CA SER A 8 12.45 7.02 14.30
C SER A 8 13.38 6.09 15.05
N GLU A 9 14.59 6.59 15.34
CA GLU A 9 15.62 5.87 16.09
C GLU A 9 16.03 6.68 17.34
N LYS A 10 16.20 6.00 18.47
CA LYS A 10 16.65 6.61 19.73
C LYS A 10 18.17 6.41 19.90
N LYS A 11 18.91 7.50 20.18
CA LYS A 11 20.39 7.50 20.24
C LYS A 11 20.96 6.55 21.31
N GLU A 12 20.28 6.35 22.43
CA GLU A 12 20.78 5.63 23.63
C GLU A 12 20.36 4.17 23.73
N GLY A 13 19.97 3.51 22.64
CA GLY A 13 19.61 2.09 22.71
C GLY A 13 19.19 1.39 21.42
N LYS A 14 19.62 1.86 20.24
CA LYS A 14 19.36 1.29 18.90
C LYS A 14 17.94 0.71 18.69
N LYS A 15 16.92 1.27 19.34
CA LYS A 15 15.53 0.83 19.16
C LYS A 15 14.91 1.64 18.05
N LYS A 16 14.81 1.02 16.87
CA LYS A 16 14.04 1.55 15.74
C LYS A 16 12.56 1.34 16.02
N SER A 17 11.75 2.32 15.65
CA SER A 17 10.30 2.20 15.74
C SER A 17 9.63 2.98 14.63
N CYS A 18 8.51 2.46 14.19
CA CYS A 18 7.71 3.01 13.13
C CYS A 18 6.43 3.61 13.71
N GLN A 19 6.08 4.81 13.25
CA GLN A 19 4.84 5.47 13.59
C GLN A 19 4.03 5.72 12.33
N PHE A 20 2.73 5.45 12.39
CA PHE A 20 1.80 5.61 11.29
C PHE A 20 0.68 6.53 11.72
N GLN A 21 0.20 7.36 10.80
CA GLN A 21 -1.04 8.11 11.00
C GLN A 21 -2.12 7.59 10.08
N ALA A 22 -3.26 7.22 10.63
CA ALA A 22 -4.38 6.65 9.88
C ALA A 22 -5.59 7.59 9.90
N LEU A 23 -6.10 7.95 8.71
CA LEU A 23 -7.31 8.72 8.53
C LEU A 23 -8.54 7.85 8.76
N VAL A 24 -9.13 7.96 9.94
CA VAL A 24 -10.35 7.26 10.35
C VAL A 24 -11.01 8.03 11.49
N ASP A 25 -12.35 8.08 11.50
CA ASP A 25 -13.10 8.74 12.57
C ASP A 25 -13.24 7.83 13.81
N GLN A 26 -13.07 6.52 13.64
CA GLN A 26 -13.04 5.50 14.70
C GLN A 26 -12.00 4.44 14.37
N ASP A 27 -11.47 3.73 15.37
CA ASP A 27 -10.52 2.64 15.14
C ASP A 27 -11.18 1.52 14.30
N PRO A 28 -10.72 1.26 13.05
CA PRO A 28 -11.30 0.23 12.21
C PRO A 28 -10.89 -1.19 12.65
N GLY A 29 -10.06 -1.34 13.67
CA GLY A 29 -9.56 -2.64 14.12
C GLY A 29 -8.45 -3.18 13.21
N LEU A 30 -8.53 -4.47 12.89
CA LEU A 30 -7.52 -5.20 12.11
C LEU A 30 -7.90 -5.25 10.63
N VAL A 31 -7.75 -4.12 9.91
CA VAL A 31 -8.16 -4.01 8.50
C VAL A 31 -7.01 -3.53 7.62
N GLY A 32 -6.80 -4.22 6.48
CA GLY A 32 -5.79 -3.85 5.49
C GLY A 32 -4.37 -3.76 6.07
N ASN A 33 -3.64 -2.69 5.74
CA ASN A 33 -2.28 -2.47 6.23
C ASN A 33 -2.19 -2.26 7.75
N LEU A 34 -3.28 -1.80 8.41
CA LEU A 34 -3.28 -1.59 9.87
C LEU A 34 -3.06 -2.91 10.63
N LEU A 35 -3.49 -4.05 10.07
CA LEU A 35 -3.18 -5.36 10.63
C LEU A 35 -1.66 -5.57 10.67
N VAL A 36 -0.97 -5.36 9.55
CA VAL A 36 0.48 -5.57 9.44
C VAL A 36 1.23 -4.59 10.36
N GLU A 37 0.81 -3.33 10.38
CA GLU A 37 1.39 -2.29 11.23
C GLU A 37 1.29 -2.65 12.72
N ARG A 38 0.11 -3.12 13.16
CA ARG A 38 -0.10 -3.59 14.53
C ARG A 38 0.70 -4.85 14.84
N LEU A 39 0.79 -5.80 13.91
CA LEU A 39 1.57 -7.04 14.07
C LEU A 39 3.06 -6.76 14.28
N VAL A 40 3.63 -5.78 13.57
CA VAL A 40 5.05 -5.40 13.74
C VAL A 40 5.27 -4.46 14.93
N GLY A 41 4.23 -4.20 15.73
CA GLY A 41 4.30 -3.34 16.91
C GLY A 41 4.50 -1.85 16.57
N ALA A 42 4.03 -1.42 15.39
CA ALA A 42 4.08 -0.02 15.04
C ALA A 42 3.04 0.79 15.83
N HIS A 43 3.39 2.04 16.14
CA HIS A 43 2.50 2.93 16.86
C HIS A 43 1.60 3.65 15.84
N VAL A 44 0.31 3.34 15.85
CA VAL A 44 -0.68 3.97 14.96
C VAL A 44 -1.40 5.08 15.72
N GLU A 45 -1.35 6.30 15.18
CA GLU A 45 -2.12 7.45 15.65
C GLU A 45 -3.29 7.69 14.68
N LEU A 46 -4.51 7.74 15.21
CA LEU A 46 -5.71 7.93 14.41
C LEU A 46 -6.01 9.42 14.26
N ILE A 47 -6.32 9.84 13.05
CA ILE A 47 -6.67 11.23 12.71
C ILE A 47 -8.04 11.23 12.06
N SER A 48 -8.92 12.12 12.53
CA SER A 48 -10.25 12.26 11.94
C SER A 48 -10.18 12.91 10.56
N LYS A 49 -11.18 12.65 9.71
CA LYS A 49 -11.27 13.31 8.39
C LYS A 49 -11.34 14.83 8.49
N GLU A 50 -12.05 15.32 9.50
CA GLU A 50 -12.19 16.75 9.78
C GLU A 50 -10.85 17.39 10.15
N GLU A 51 -10.09 16.75 11.05
CA GLU A 51 -8.79 17.25 11.48
C GLU A 51 -7.79 17.29 10.31
N TYR A 52 -7.77 16.23 9.51
CA TYR A 52 -6.95 16.19 8.31
C TYR A 52 -7.33 17.25 7.28
N GLY A 53 -8.63 17.45 7.05
CA GLY A 53 -9.13 18.47 6.13
C GLY A 53 -8.77 19.89 6.58
N ARG A 54 -8.72 20.14 7.89
CA ARG A 54 -8.38 21.45 8.47
C ARG A 54 -6.88 21.72 8.50
N ILE A 55 -6.07 20.73 8.87
CA ILE A 55 -4.64 20.92 9.19
C ILE A 55 -3.74 20.55 8.00
N GLY A 56 -4.15 19.59 7.18
CA GLY A 56 -3.38 19.04 6.07
C GLY A 56 -2.23 18.12 6.49
N SER A 57 -1.80 17.27 5.57
CA SER A 57 -0.80 16.22 5.80
C SER A 57 0.57 16.75 6.25
N VAL A 58 1.05 17.83 5.63
CA VAL A 58 2.37 18.39 5.90
C VAL A 58 2.49 18.88 7.34
N THR A 59 1.49 19.63 7.80
CA THR A 59 1.48 20.18 9.16
C THR A 59 1.36 19.07 10.20
N LEU A 60 0.47 18.09 10.00
CA LEU A 60 0.36 16.91 10.87
C LEU A 60 1.69 16.15 10.97
N THR A 61 2.39 16.00 9.85
CA THR A 61 3.70 15.34 9.80
C THR A 61 4.75 16.12 10.59
N ASN A 62 4.75 17.45 10.47
CA ASN A 62 5.68 18.31 11.21
C ASN A 62 5.41 18.29 12.71
N VAL A 63 4.14 18.28 13.14
CA VAL A 63 3.76 18.15 14.55
C VAL A 63 4.27 16.83 15.14
N LEU A 64 4.07 15.72 14.42
CA LEU A 64 4.56 14.41 14.87
C LEU A 64 6.10 14.36 14.90
N LYS A 65 6.77 14.94 13.90
CA LYS A 65 8.23 15.07 13.86
C LYS A 65 8.75 15.83 15.08
N GLU A 66 8.19 17.00 15.38
CA GLU A 66 8.56 17.83 16.53
C GLU A 66 8.41 17.06 17.85
N LYS A 67 7.30 16.34 18.02
CA LYS A 67 7.06 15.46 19.18
C LYS A 67 8.17 14.40 19.31
N LEU A 68 8.52 13.73 18.22
CA LEU A 68 9.56 12.69 18.24
C LEU A 68 10.96 13.23 18.52
N ILE A 69 11.27 14.44 18.04
CA ILE A 69 12.53 15.12 18.36
C ILE A 69 12.61 15.40 19.86
N LYS A 70 11.52 15.90 20.46
CA LYS A 70 11.44 16.14 21.92
C LYS A 70 11.60 14.87 22.74
N GLU A 71 11.17 13.72 22.21
CA GLU A 71 11.42 12.40 22.82
C GLU A 71 12.86 11.88 22.64
N GLY A 72 13.76 12.69 22.09
CA GLY A 72 15.16 12.34 21.84
C GLY A 72 15.36 11.39 20.66
N ARG A 73 14.39 11.32 19.75
CA ARG A 73 14.46 10.46 18.56
C ARG A 73 14.91 11.22 17.33
N LYS A 74 15.38 10.47 16.33
CA LYS A 74 15.72 10.96 14.99
C LYS A 74 14.66 10.54 13.98
N PRO A 75 13.61 11.34 13.74
CA PRO A 75 12.56 10.99 12.80
C PRO A 75 13.00 11.13 11.35
N TYR A 76 12.62 10.16 10.53
CA TYR A 76 12.67 10.16 9.08
C TYR A 76 11.24 10.12 8.55
N ILE A 77 10.85 11.16 7.84
CA ILE A 77 9.50 11.33 7.30
C ILE A 77 9.38 10.63 5.96
N ILE A 78 8.33 9.80 5.83
CA ILE A 78 7.86 9.26 4.55
C ILE A 78 6.50 9.93 4.28
N PRO A 79 6.43 10.84 3.30
CA PRO A 79 5.22 11.62 3.04
C PRO A 79 4.08 10.79 2.42
N VAL A 80 2.89 11.40 2.42
CA VAL A 80 1.65 10.82 1.88
C VAL A 80 1.75 10.61 0.37
N GLY A 81 1.88 9.35 -0.05
CA GLY A 81 1.85 8.94 -1.45
C GLY A 81 2.91 9.62 -2.33
N GLY A 82 2.85 9.34 -3.63
CA GLY A 82 3.70 9.99 -4.64
C GLY A 82 3.36 11.46 -4.91
N SER A 83 2.78 12.19 -3.96
CA SER A 83 2.29 13.57 -4.13
C SER A 83 3.23 14.61 -3.50
N ASN A 84 4.54 14.33 -3.49
CA ASN A 84 5.62 15.29 -3.17
C ASN A 84 6.43 15.57 -4.44
N SER A 85 7.27 16.61 -4.51
CA SER A 85 7.99 16.97 -5.76
C SER A 85 8.73 15.79 -6.43
N LEU A 86 9.25 14.82 -5.67
CA LEU A 86 9.91 13.61 -6.17
C LEU A 86 8.92 12.56 -6.72
N GLY A 87 7.84 12.29 -5.99
CA GLY A 87 6.75 11.41 -6.39
C GLY A 87 5.94 12.00 -7.53
N THR A 88 5.70 13.31 -7.50
CA THR A 88 5.10 14.13 -8.54
C THR A 88 5.99 14.14 -9.78
N TRP A 89 7.32 14.11 -9.67
CA TRP A 89 8.20 13.92 -10.84
C TRP A 89 8.07 12.51 -11.44
N SER A 90 7.98 11.48 -10.60
CA SER A 90 7.66 10.12 -11.06
C SER A 90 6.23 9.99 -11.63
N GLN A 91 5.28 10.78 -11.11
CA GLN A 91 3.91 10.87 -11.61
C GLN A 91 3.82 11.70 -12.89
N ILE A 92 4.56 12.80 -13.03
CA ILE A 92 4.56 13.65 -14.22
C ILE A 92 5.15 12.87 -15.41
N GLN A 93 6.11 11.98 -15.17
CA GLN A 93 6.63 11.13 -16.23
C GLN A 93 5.76 9.87 -16.51
N ALA A 94 4.80 9.51 -15.66
CA ALA A 94 4.08 8.23 -15.77
C ALA A 94 2.54 8.21 -15.47
N VAL A 95 1.89 9.28 -15.00
CA VAL A 95 0.64 9.14 -14.20
C VAL A 95 -0.60 9.92 -14.65
N ASP A 96 -0.60 10.74 -15.69
CA ASP A 96 -1.90 11.29 -16.10
C ASP A 96 -2.90 10.23 -16.62
N PRO A 97 -2.48 9.22 -17.43
CA PRO A 97 -3.40 8.16 -17.88
C PRO A 97 -3.57 7.02 -16.86
N ALA A 98 -2.70 6.88 -15.85
CA ALA A 98 -2.63 5.68 -15.00
C ALA A 98 -3.44 5.77 -13.69
N LYS A 99 -4.07 6.92 -13.39
CA LYS A 99 -4.92 7.07 -12.19
C LYS A 99 -6.24 6.28 -12.29
N GLY A 100 -6.72 6.03 -13.50
CA GLY A 100 -8.03 5.41 -13.72
C GLY A 100 -9.14 6.21 -13.03
N LEU A 101 -10.03 5.52 -12.32
CA LEU A 101 -11.18 6.12 -11.61
C LEU A 101 -10.83 6.84 -10.30
N GLY A 102 -9.57 6.83 -9.88
CA GLY A 102 -9.11 7.43 -8.62
C GLY A 102 -8.53 6.41 -7.64
N TYR A 103 -8.30 6.86 -6.40
CA TYR A 103 -7.63 6.05 -5.38
C TYR A 103 -8.45 4.82 -4.98
N ALA A 104 -7.83 3.64 -5.00
CA ALA A 104 -8.45 2.35 -4.65
C ALA A 104 -9.73 1.99 -5.44
N LEU A 105 -10.04 2.73 -6.49
CA LEU A 105 -11.10 2.45 -7.45
C LEU A 105 -10.47 1.87 -8.70
N ASN A 106 -11.06 0.80 -9.22
CA ASN A 106 -10.53 0.09 -10.36
C ASN A 106 -11.54 0.03 -11.50
N THR A 107 -11.08 0.17 -12.74
CA THR A 107 -11.87 -0.26 -13.89
C THR A 107 -11.78 -1.77 -14.08
N SER A 108 -12.71 -2.34 -14.85
CA SER A 108 -12.67 -3.76 -15.22
C SER A 108 -11.38 -4.11 -15.97
N GLU A 109 -10.85 -3.19 -16.78
CA GLU A 109 -9.60 -3.36 -17.53
C GLU A 109 -8.39 -3.43 -16.58
N GLU A 110 -8.33 -2.57 -15.56
CA GLU A 110 -7.25 -2.59 -14.57
C GLU A 110 -7.23 -3.90 -13.77
N LEU A 111 -8.40 -4.43 -13.37
CA LEU A 111 -8.50 -5.72 -12.67
C LEU A 111 -8.15 -6.90 -13.60
N ASN A 112 -8.61 -6.86 -14.85
CA ASN A 112 -8.26 -7.86 -15.87
C ASN A 112 -6.75 -7.89 -16.13
N PHE A 113 -6.12 -6.73 -16.19
CA PHE A 113 -4.68 -6.58 -16.36
C PHE A 113 -3.90 -7.24 -15.22
N VAL A 114 -4.29 -6.99 -13.96
CA VAL A 114 -3.63 -7.60 -12.79
C VAL A 114 -3.69 -9.13 -12.86
N ARG A 115 -4.84 -9.69 -13.23
CA ARG A 115 -5.01 -11.12 -13.48
C ARG A 115 -4.10 -11.61 -14.62
N GLU A 116 -4.03 -10.89 -15.73
CA GLU A 116 -3.24 -11.29 -16.90
C GLU A 116 -1.74 -11.29 -16.61
N ILE A 117 -1.22 -10.30 -15.89
CA ILE A 117 0.18 -10.28 -15.44
C ILE A 117 0.45 -11.46 -14.50
N ALA A 118 -0.45 -11.74 -13.56
CA ALA A 118 -0.31 -12.88 -12.66
C ALA A 118 -0.28 -14.21 -13.44
N ALA A 119 -1.18 -14.39 -14.42
CA ALA A 119 -1.24 -15.58 -15.25
C ALA A 119 -0.03 -15.73 -16.18
N ALA A 120 0.48 -14.64 -16.74
CA ALA A 120 1.59 -14.66 -17.69
C ALA A 120 2.96 -14.77 -17.02
N THR A 121 3.13 -14.21 -15.82
CA THR A 121 4.45 -14.05 -15.19
C THR A 121 4.59 -14.75 -13.84
N GLY A 122 3.49 -15.17 -13.22
CA GLY A 122 3.46 -15.64 -11.84
C GLY A 122 3.61 -14.52 -10.79
N VAL A 123 3.80 -13.27 -11.21
CA VAL A 123 3.89 -12.11 -10.31
C VAL A 123 2.50 -11.51 -10.11
N VAL A 124 2.03 -11.53 -8.86
CA VAL A 124 0.75 -10.93 -8.49
C VAL A 124 0.98 -9.48 -8.11
N LEU A 125 0.29 -8.55 -8.77
CA LEU A 125 0.34 -7.13 -8.46
C LEU A 125 -0.88 -6.71 -7.64
N ASP A 126 -0.71 -5.73 -6.76
CA ASP A 126 -1.85 -5.17 -6.04
C ASP A 126 -2.66 -4.22 -6.95
N PRO A 127 -3.99 -4.15 -6.81
CA PRO A 127 -4.83 -3.35 -7.69
C PRO A 127 -4.78 -1.85 -7.38
N VAL A 128 -4.15 -1.41 -6.29
CA VAL A 128 -4.20 -0.02 -5.82
C VAL A 128 -2.97 0.78 -6.29
N TYR A 129 -1.79 0.17 -6.29
CA TYR A 129 -0.51 0.83 -6.57
C TYR A 129 0.28 0.12 -7.68
N SER A 130 0.85 -1.06 -7.41
CA SER A 130 1.76 -1.74 -8.33
C SER A 130 1.05 -2.12 -9.62
N GLY A 131 -0.21 -2.54 -9.55
CA GLY A 131 -1.04 -2.87 -10.70
C GLY A 131 -1.27 -1.66 -11.59
N LYS A 132 -1.66 -0.51 -11.02
CA LYS A 132 -1.86 0.74 -11.79
C LYS A 132 -0.58 1.28 -12.40
N ALA A 133 0.52 1.23 -11.65
CA ALA A 133 1.82 1.66 -12.14
C ALA A 133 2.30 0.78 -13.30
N ALA A 134 2.18 -0.53 -13.18
CA ALA A 134 2.53 -1.47 -14.25
C ALA A 134 1.59 -1.33 -15.46
N TYR A 135 0.28 -1.15 -15.23
CA TYR A 135 -0.71 -0.92 -16.27
C TYR A 135 -0.39 0.32 -17.09
N GLY A 136 -0.17 1.46 -16.42
CA GLY A 136 0.23 2.70 -17.08
C GLY A 136 1.54 2.59 -17.85
N LEU A 137 2.55 1.93 -17.25
CA LEU A 137 3.84 1.71 -17.90
C LEU A 137 3.71 0.88 -19.18
N LEU A 138 3.03 -0.27 -19.11
CA LEU A 138 2.88 -1.17 -20.27
C LEU A 138 1.97 -0.57 -21.34
N LYS A 139 0.96 0.20 -20.93
CA LYS A 139 0.13 0.98 -21.87
C LYS A 139 0.97 2.01 -22.62
N ASP A 140 1.75 2.84 -21.92
CA ASP A 140 2.65 3.82 -22.57
C ASP A 140 3.70 3.15 -23.46
N MET A 141 4.23 1.98 -23.07
CA MET A 141 5.15 1.21 -23.91
C MET A 141 4.50 0.73 -25.21
N SER A 142 3.24 0.32 -25.14
CA SER A 142 2.50 -0.15 -26.31
C SER A 142 2.15 1.00 -27.27
N GLU A 143 1.70 2.14 -26.73
CA GLU A 143 1.28 3.32 -27.50
C GLU A 143 2.48 4.13 -28.04
N ASN A 144 3.58 4.18 -27.29
CA ASN A 144 4.76 4.99 -27.60
C ASN A 144 6.03 4.13 -27.79
N SER A 145 5.95 3.00 -28.50
CA SER A 145 7.01 1.99 -28.62
C SER A 145 8.41 2.55 -28.97
N LYS A 146 8.50 3.52 -29.88
CA LYS A 146 9.77 4.17 -30.26
C LYS A 146 10.49 4.86 -29.09
N LYS A 147 9.74 5.37 -28.09
CA LYS A 147 10.32 5.98 -26.88
C LYS A 147 11.11 4.96 -26.06
N TRP A 148 10.70 3.69 -26.11
CA TRP A 148 11.17 2.62 -25.23
C TRP A 148 12.12 1.64 -25.93
N GLU A 149 12.26 1.72 -27.24
CA GLU A 149 13.14 0.86 -28.04
C GLU A 149 14.59 0.89 -27.53
N GLY A 150 15.18 -0.29 -27.35
CA GLY A 150 16.55 -0.46 -26.84
C GLY A 150 16.77 -0.15 -25.35
N ARG A 151 15.74 0.25 -24.59
CA ARG A 151 15.87 0.56 -23.17
C ARG A 151 15.73 -0.68 -22.29
N LYS A 152 16.54 -0.75 -21.22
CA LYS A 152 16.36 -1.73 -20.13
C LYS A 152 15.56 -1.08 -19.01
N ILE A 153 14.45 -1.72 -18.63
CA ILE A 153 13.50 -1.14 -17.67
C ILE A 153 13.48 -1.98 -16.40
N LEU A 154 13.61 -1.30 -15.25
CA LEU A 154 13.45 -1.88 -13.93
C LEU A 154 12.11 -1.42 -13.37
N PHE A 155 11.20 -2.37 -13.13
CA PHE A 155 9.95 -2.11 -12.43
C PHE A 155 10.12 -2.49 -10.95
N ILE A 156 9.82 -1.57 -10.04
CA ILE A 156 9.87 -1.81 -8.60
C ILE A 156 8.48 -2.22 -8.12
N HIS A 157 8.31 -3.51 -7.81
CA HIS A 157 7.08 -4.00 -7.18
C HIS A 157 7.09 -3.67 -5.68
N THR A 158 6.19 -2.79 -5.25
CA THR A 158 6.14 -2.25 -3.88
C THR A 158 5.31 -3.11 -2.91
N GLY A 159 4.89 -4.31 -3.31
CA GLY A 159 4.05 -5.20 -2.51
C GLY A 159 2.56 -4.90 -2.68
N GLY A 160 1.82 -4.85 -1.56
CA GLY A 160 0.39 -4.50 -1.56
C GLY A 160 -0.58 -5.67 -1.79
N LEU A 161 -0.11 -6.92 -1.85
CA LEU A 161 -0.94 -8.10 -2.12
C LEU A 161 -2.21 -8.19 -1.28
N LEU A 162 -2.17 -7.71 -0.04
CA LEU A 162 -3.34 -7.69 0.85
C LEU A 162 -4.49 -6.81 0.30
N GLY A 163 -4.20 -5.84 -0.56
CA GLY A 163 -5.22 -5.05 -1.24
C GLY A 163 -6.12 -5.85 -2.18
N LEU A 164 -5.76 -7.10 -2.51
CA LEU A 164 -6.62 -8.01 -3.27
C LEU A 164 -7.82 -8.50 -2.44
N TYR A 165 -7.69 -8.57 -1.10
CA TYR A 165 -8.80 -9.00 -0.24
C TYR A 165 -10.01 -8.04 -0.35
N ASP A 166 -9.75 -6.74 -0.46
CA ASP A 166 -10.79 -5.71 -0.64
C ASP A 166 -11.47 -5.78 -2.02
N LYS A 167 -10.93 -6.59 -2.94
CA LYS A 167 -11.38 -6.72 -4.34
C LYS A 167 -11.87 -8.12 -4.68
N VAL A 168 -12.02 -9.01 -3.69
CA VAL A 168 -12.40 -10.42 -3.92
C VAL A 168 -13.69 -10.51 -4.74
N ASP A 169 -14.75 -9.79 -4.38
CA ASP A 169 -16.03 -9.88 -5.10
C ASP A 169 -15.93 -9.40 -6.55
N GLN A 170 -15.13 -8.35 -6.79
CA GLN A 170 -14.91 -7.79 -8.13
C GLN A 170 -14.03 -8.71 -8.99
N MET A 171 -13.07 -9.40 -8.36
CA MET A 171 -12.19 -10.32 -9.05
C MET A 171 -12.76 -11.73 -9.19
N ALA A 172 -13.71 -12.15 -8.35
CA ALA A 172 -14.26 -13.50 -8.33
C ALA A 172 -14.87 -13.91 -9.69
N SER A 173 -15.39 -12.94 -10.45
CA SER A 173 -15.88 -13.14 -11.83
C SER A 173 -14.76 -13.26 -12.87
N LEU A 174 -13.55 -12.80 -12.55
CA LEU A 174 -12.40 -12.75 -13.46
C LEU A 174 -11.44 -13.92 -13.28
N VAL A 175 -11.33 -14.46 -12.06
CA VAL A 175 -10.59 -15.69 -11.76
C VAL A 175 -11.52 -16.88 -11.96
N GLY A 176 -11.33 -17.63 -13.05
CA GLY A 176 -12.07 -18.87 -13.31
C GLY A 176 -11.63 -20.03 -12.39
N ASN A 177 -12.49 -21.04 -12.23
CA ASN A 177 -12.23 -22.30 -11.51
C ASN A 177 -11.60 -22.16 -10.12
N TRP A 178 -11.93 -21.11 -9.36
CA TRP A 178 -11.58 -21.07 -7.95
C TRP A 178 -12.64 -21.81 -7.13
N ARG A 179 -12.19 -22.48 -6.07
CA ARG A 179 -13.07 -22.98 -5.02
C ARG A 179 -12.57 -22.40 -3.71
N ARG A 180 -13.48 -21.92 -2.87
CA ARG A 180 -13.14 -21.60 -1.49
C ARG A 180 -12.57 -22.88 -0.87
N MET A 181 -11.35 -22.81 -0.37
CA MET A 181 -10.81 -23.90 0.44
C MET A 181 -11.46 -23.79 1.81
N ASP A 182 -12.47 -24.62 2.05
CA ASP A 182 -13.02 -24.79 3.40
C ASP A 182 -12.01 -25.60 4.20
N VAL A 183 -11.16 -24.88 4.94
CA VAL A 183 -10.26 -25.51 5.91
C VAL A 183 -11.14 -25.93 7.07
N ALA A 184 -11.51 -27.22 7.12
CA ALA A 184 -12.23 -27.77 8.26
C ALA A 184 -11.46 -27.40 9.55
N GLU A 185 -12.16 -26.92 10.58
CA GLU A 185 -11.63 -26.58 11.90
C GLU A 185 -10.97 -27.78 12.63
N SER A 186 -10.90 -28.94 11.97
CA SER A 186 -10.71 -30.25 12.57
C SER A 186 -9.27 -30.77 12.45
N VAL A 187 -8.25 -29.94 12.66
CA VAL A 187 -6.96 -30.46 13.14
C VAL A 187 -6.97 -30.32 14.66
N PRO A 188 -7.25 -31.40 15.42
CA PRO A 188 -7.24 -31.33 16.87
C PRO A 188 -5.83 -30.95 17.34
N ARG A 189 -5.77 -30.03 18.30
CA ARG A 189 -4.55 -29.58 18.96
C ARG A 189 -3.78 -30.78 19.50
N GLN A 190 -2.52 -30.95 19.09
CA GLN A 190 -1.53 -31.56 19.96
C GLN A 190 -0.72 -30.43 20.60
N ASP A 191 -0.80 -30.34 21.93
CA ASP A 191 0.12 -29.62 22.81
C ASP A 191 0.19 -28.08 22.69
N GLY A 192 -0.85 -27.44 22.15
CA GLY A 192 -1.06 -25.99 22.35
C GLY A 192 -0.08 -25.07 21.63
N ILE A 193 0.76 -25.58 20.73
CA ILE A 193 1.71 -24.78 19.94
C ILE A 193 1.36 -24.88 18.44
N GLY A 194 0.67 -23.84 17.92
CA GLY A 194 0.43 -23.58 16.49
C GLY A 194 -1.06 -23.54 16.10
N LYS A 195 -1.56 -22.64 15.23
CA LYS A 195 -0.97 -21.48 14.52
C LYS A 195 -2.09 -20.51 14.09
N MET A 196 -1.69 -19.27 13.83
CA MET A 196 -2.42 -18.30 13.02
C MET A 196 -2.78 -18.89 11.64
N PHE A 197 -4.07 -18.88 11.34
CA PHE A 197 -4.62 -18.46 10.05
C PHE A 197 -5.74 -17.48 10.34
#